data_AF-A0A962E514-F1
#
_entry.id   AF-A0A962E514-F1
#
_cell.length_a   1.000
_cell.length_b   1.000
_cell.length_c   1.000
_cell.angle_alpha   90.00
_cell.angle_beta   90.00
_cell.angle_gamma   90.00
#
_symmetry.space_group_name_H-M   'P 1'
#
loop_
_entity.id
_entity.type
_entity.pdbx_description
1 polymer ?
#
loop_
_entity_poly.entity_id
_entity_poly.type
_entity_poly.pdbx_seq_one_letter_code
_entity_poly.pdbx_strand_id
1 'polypeptide(L)'
;MATVVDNFPAAVTACTWTCSGAGGGSCPASGSGNINALVNLPVGGTATFNASCTILSTATGMLSNTATISNSFSDPNAGNNSASSTTNLTPQANLGITKS
;
A
#
# COMPACT_ATOMS: atom_id res chain seq x y z
N MET A 1 11.56 15.75 6.45
CA MET A 1 11.13 14.35 6.62
C MET A 1 9.63 14.29 6.36
N ALA A 2 9.14 13.19 5.81
CA ALA A 2 7.74 13.00 5.48
C ALA A 2 7.26 11.67 6.04
N THR A 3 5.97 11.53 6.30
CA THR A 3 5.35 10.30 6.80
C THR A 3 4.41 9.76 5.74
N VAL A 4 4.65 8.52 5.33
CA VAL A 4 3.77 7.75 4.46
C VAL A 4 2.83 6.91 5.31
N VAL A 5 1.53 7.06 5.07
CA VAL A 5 0.46 6.31 5.72
C VAL A 5 -0.35 5.56 4.67
N ASP A 6 -0.46 4.25 4.82
CA ASP A 6 -1.33 3.39 4.02
C ASP A 6 -2.09 2.44 4.96
N ASN A 7 -3.40 2.65 5.07
CA ASN A 7 -4.28 1.84 5.89
C ASN A 7 -4.97 0.81 5.01
N PHE A 8 -4.43 -0.40 5.03
CA PHE A 8 -4.98 -1.52 4.28
C PHE A 8 -6.41 -1.84 4.75
N PRO A 9 -7.35 -2.08 3.82
CA PRO A 9 -8.71 -2.46 4.16
C PRO A 9 -8.77 -3.72 5.01
N ALA A 10 -9.78 -3.86 5.87
CA ALA A 10 -9.97 -5.08 6.68
C ALA A 10 -10.15 -6.36 5.84
N ALA A 11 -10.50 -6.21 4.55
CA ALA A 11 -10.62 -7.30 3.59
C ALA A 11 -9.26 -7.88 3.13
N VAL A 12 -8.14 -7.23 3.45
CA VAL A 12 -6.79 -7.75 3.24
C VAL A 12 -6.11 -8.07 4.57
N THR A 13 -5.37 -9.17 4.58
CA THR A 13 -4.70 -9.73 5.75
C THR A 13 -3.27 -10.10 5.41
N ALA A 14 -2.44 -10.39 6.42
CA ALA A 14 -1.05 -10.81 6.25
C ALA A 14 -0.22 -9.86 5.35
N CYS A 15 -0.53 -8.56 5.38
CA CYS A 15 0.18 -7.56 4.61
C CYS A 15 1.64 -7.49 5.03
N THR A 16 2.54 -7.61 4.07
CA THR A 16 3.96 -7.31 4.21
C THR A 16 4.33 -6.30 3.15
N TRP A 17 5.25 -5.42 3.46
CA TRP A 17 5.67 -4.40 2.52
C TRP A 17 7.17 -4.20 2.57
N THR A 18 7.74 -3.81 1.44
CA THR A 18 9.13 -3.40 1.29
C THR A 18 9.17 -1.96 0.79
N CYS A 19 10.23 -1.23 1.12
CA CYS A 19 10.46 0.07 0.52
C CYS A 19 11.89 0.22 0.02
N SER A 20 12.01 0.87 -1.13
CA SER A 20 13.29 1.24 -1.74
C SER A 20 13.30 2.74 -2.01
N GLY A 21 14.33 3.41 -1.52
CA GLY A 21 14.59 4.82 -1.81
C GLY A 21 15.51 4.98 -3.02
N ALA A 22 15.28 6.02 -3.82
CA ALA A 22 16.15 6.40 -4.94
C ALA A 22 16.36 7.92 -4.97
N GLY A 23 17.40 8.38 -5.70
CA GLY A 23 17.72 9.81 -5.81
C GLY A 23 18.07 10.47 -4.47
N GLY A 24 18.68 9.72 -3.54
CA GLY A 24 18.96 10.18 -2.17
C GLY A 24 17.78 10.04 -1.20
N GLY A 25 16.64 9.52 -1.67
CA GLY A 25 15.52 9.13 -0.83
C GLY A 25 15.86 7.94 0.07
N SER A 26 15.32 7.92 1.28
CA SER A 26 15.43 6.79 2.21
C SER A 26 14.11 6.50 2.91
N CYS A 27 13.90 5.22 3.23
CA CYS A 27 12.71 4.69 3.89
C CYS A 27 13.07 3.40 4.64
N PRO A 28 12.19 2.89 5.53
CA PRO A 28 12.40 1.59 6.18
C PRO A 28 12.44 0.48 5.13
N ALA A 29 13.38 -0.46 5.23
CA ALA A 29 13.54 -1.51 4.22
C ALA A 29 12.29 -2.38 4.05
N SER A 30 11.58 -2.66 5.14
CA SER A 30 10.36 -3.47 5.13
C SER A 30 9.53 -3.29 6.41
N GLY A 31 8.29 -3.76 6.37
CA GLY A 31 7.40 -3.88 7.52
C GLY A 31 6.23 -4.82 7.26
N SER A 32 5.33 -4.87 8.24
CA SER A 32 4.12 -5.71 8.20
C SER A 32 2.91 -4.93 8.67
N GLY A 33 1.73 -5.30 8.16
CA GLY A 33 0.48 -4.58 8.40
C GLY A 33 0.42 -3.26 7.65
N ASN A 34 -0.28 -2.28 8.22
CA ASN A 34 -0.40 -0.94 7.67
C ASN A 34 0.96 -0.26 7.52
N ILE A 35 1.08 0.61 6.50
CA ILE A 35 2.27 1.44 6.35
C ILE A 35 2.09 2.67 7.23
N ASN A 36 3.02 2.88 8.13
CA ASN A 36 3.22 4.14 8.84
C ASN A 36 4.73 4.35 8.94
N ALA A 37 5.30 4.88 7.86
CA ALA A 37 6.73 4.89 7.63
C ALA A 37 7.24 6.32 7.49
N LEU A 38 8.30 6.63 8.25
CA LEU A 38 9.03 7.87 8.07
C LEU A 38 9.98 7.74 6.89
N VAL A 39 9.89 8.66 5.95
CA VAL A 39 10.75 8.73 4.77
C VAL A 39 11.50 10.05 4.72
N ASN A 40 12.72 10.01 4.19
CA ASN A 40 13.47 11.20 3.85
C ASN A 40 13.55 11.31 2.34
N LEU A 41 12.95 12.35 1.78
CA LEU A 41 12.92 12.58 0.34
C LEU A 41 13.54 13.95 0.06
N PRO A 42 14.82 14.02 -0.36
CA PRO A 42 15.39 15.26 -0.88
C PRO A 42 14.71 15.63 -2.21
N VAL A 43 14.98 16.83 -2.72
CA VAL A 43 14.43 17.28 -4.01
C VAL A 43 14.80 16.29 -5.12
N GLY A 44 13.80 15.75 -5.81
CA GLY A 44 13.96 14.72 -6.84
C GLY A 44 14.17 13.30 -6.32
N GLY A 45 14.23 13.09 -5.01
CA GLY A 45 14.28 11.77 -4.38
C GLY A 45 12.91 11.09 -4.38
N THR A 46 12.91 9.76 -4.40
CA THR A 46 11.69 8.95 -4.38
C THR A 46 11.78 7.83 -3.34
N ALA A 47 10.62 7.37 -2.87
CA ALA A 47 10.47 6.16 -2.07
C ALA A 47 9.34 5.33 -2.65
N THR A 48 9.65 4.09 -3.01
CA THR A 48 8.71 3.16 -3.63
C THR A 48 8.36 2.07 -2.63
N PHE A 49 7.09 2.01 -2.25
CA PHE A 49 6.55 0.96 -1.38
C PHE A 49 5.88 -0.14 -2.23
N ASN A 50 6.26 -1.38 -1.98
CA ASN A 50 5.60 -2.55 -2.57
C ASN A 50 4.98 -3.37 -1.46
N ALA A 51 3.64 -3.45 -1.44
CA ALA A 51 2.89 -4.20 -0.46
C ALA A 51 2.26 -5.46 -1.07
N SER A 52 2.42 -6.58 -0.37
CA SER A 52 1.86 -7.89 -0.70
C SER A 52 0.96 -8.34 0.45
N CYS A 53 -0.32 -8.52 0.16
CA CYS A 53 -1.34 -8.92 1.14
C CYS A 53 -2.19 -10.08 0.60
N THR A 54 -2.81 -10.81 1.51
CA THR A 54 -3.81 -11.84 1.19
C THR A 54 -5.21 -11.26 1.29
N ILE A 55 -5.97 -11.29 0.21
CA ILE A 55 -7.38 -10.91 0.21
C ILE A 55 -8.21 -12.04 0.82
N LEU A 56 -9.14 -11.72 1.72
CA LEU A 56 -10.06 -12.70 2.31
C LEU A 56 -10.93 -13.33 1.21
N SER A 57 -11.12 -14.65 1.26
CA SER A 57 -11.96 -15.38 0.29
C SER A 57 -13.44 -14.97 0.33
N THR A 58 -13.87 -14.36 1.44
CA THR A 58 -15.22 -13.80 1.62
C THR A 58 -15.35 -12.35 1.15
N ALA A 59 -14.24 -11.69 0.77
CA ALA A 59 -14.28 -10.31 0.32
C ALA A 59 -15.04 -10.21 -1.00
N THR A 60 -16.11 -9.43 -1.01
CA THR A 60 -16.95 -9.14 -2.18
C THR A 60 -16.94 -7.64 -2.45
N GLY A 61 -17.19 -7.24 -3.70
CA GLY A 61 -17.32 -5.83 -4.07
C GLY A 61 -15.98 -5.17 -4.39
N MET A 62 -15.90 -3.86 -4.16
CA MET A 62 -14.75 -3.04 -4.51
C MET A 62 -13.78 -2.93 -3.33
N LEU A 63 -12.55 -3.36 -3.52
CA LEU A 63 -11.46 -3.12 -2.58
C LEU A 63 -10.71 -1.86 -2.99
N SER A 64 -10.68 -0.87 -2.10
CA SER A 64 -9.96 0.40 -2.31
C SER A 64 -8.87 0.55 -1.27
N ASN A 65 -7.64 0.80 -1.71
CA ASN A 65 -6.49 1.10 -0.85
C ASN A 65 -5.97 2.49 -1.19
N THR A 66 -5.66 3.32 -0.19
CA THR A 66 -5.19 4.69 -0.41
C THR A 66 -3.98 4.97 0.47
N ALA A 67 -2.84 5.19 -0.17
CA ALA A 67 -1.62 5.66 0.48
C ALA A 67 -1.56 7.19 0.41
N THR A 68 -1.15 7.81 1.51
CA THR A 68 -0.96 9.26 1.61
C THR A 68 0.42 9.58 2.16
N ILE A 69 1.00 10.69 1.73
CA ILE A 69 2.23 11.22 2.29
C ILE A 69 1.98 12.61 2.87
N SER A 70 2.50 12.85 4.06
CA SER A 70 2.41 14.15 4.74
C SER A 70 3.81 14.64 5.11
N ASN A 71 4.09 15.92 4.89
CA ASN A 71 5.36 16.54 5.25
C ASN A 71 5.12 17.90 5.93
N SER A 72 6.14 18.41 6.62
CA SER A 72 6.10 19.72 7.28
C SER A 72 6.64 20.87 6.42
N PHE A 73 6.91 20.62 5.13
CA PHE A 73 7.50 21.58 4.19
C PHE A 73 6.53 21.85 3.04
N SER A 74 6.66 23.00 2.36
CA SER A 74 5.83 23.32 1.19
C SER A 74 6.15 22.35 0.05
N ASP A 75 5.20 21.46 -0.23
CA ASP A 75 5.22 20.59 -1.39
C ASP A 75 4.68 21.35 -2.61
N PRO A 76 5.50 21.61 -3.65
CA PRO A 76 5.05 22.30 -4.85
C PRO A 76 3.93 21.57 -5.61
N ASN A 77 3.78 20.26 -5.39
CA ASN A 77 2.85 19.40 -6.09
C ASN A 77 1.96 18.60 -5.14
N ALA A 78 1.42 19.23 -4.08
CA ALA A 78 0.60 18.56 -3.06
C ALA A 78 -0.54 17.64 -3.59
N GLY A 79 -0.99 17.81 -4.84
CA GLY A 79 -1.95 16.91 -5.50
C GLY A 79 -1.44 15.48 -5.76
N ASN A 80 -0.12 15.24 -5.72
CA ASN A 80 0.47 13.90 -5.86
C ASN A 80 0.70 13.18 -4.51
N ASN A 81 0.31 13.80 -3.39
CA ASN A 81 0.52 13.25 -2.05
C ASN A 81 -0.49 12.17 -1.65
N SER A 82 -1.28 11.70 -2.60
CA SER A 82 -2.24 10.61 -2.43
C SER A 82 -2.23 9.73 -3.66
N ALA A 83 -2.12 8.42 -3.45
CA ALA A 83 -2.25 7.41 -4.48
C ALA A 83 -3.29 6.39 -4.04
N SER A 84 -4.30 6.15 -4.88
CA SER A 84 -5.35 5.17 -4.61
C SER A 84 -5.33 4.06 -5.65
N SER A 85 -5.64 2.85 -5.22
CA SER A 85 -5.78 1.67 -6.07
C SER A 85 -7.07 0.95 -5.73
N THR A 86 -7.89 0.70 -6.75
CA THR A 86 -9.16 -0.01 -6.61
C THR A 86 -9.13 -1.32 -7.38
N THR A 87 -9.54 -2.41 -6.74
CA THR A 87 -9.68 -3.74 -7.36
C THR A 87 -11.09 -4.26 -7.14
N ASN A 88 -11.75 -4.68 -8.22
CA ASN A 88 -13.05 -5.36 -8.12
C ASN A 88 -12.82 -6.83 -7.79
N LEU A 89 -13.39 -7.27 -6.67
CA LEU A 89 -13.34 -8.67 -6.24
C LEU A 89 -14.58 -9.39 -6.75
N THR A 90 -14.38 -10.29 -7.72
CA THR A 90 -15.39 -11.26 -8.15
C THR A 90 -15.04 -12.62 -7.55
N PRO A 91 -15.47 -12.93 -6.31
CA PRO A 91 -15.22 -14.25 -5.75
C PRO A 91 -15.92 -15.31 -6.60
N GLN A 92 -15.13 -16.15 -7.28
CA GLN A 92 -15.62 -17.35 -7.94
C GLN A 92 -15.61 -18.50 -6.92
N ALA A 93 -16.78 -19.07 -6.66
CA ALA A 93 -16.87 -20.33 -5.92
C ALA A 93 -16.29 -21.45 -6.80
N ASN A 94 -15.17 -22.06 -6.37
CA ASN A 94 -14.64 -23.28 -7.00
C ASN A 94 -15.27 -24.49 -6.30
N LEU A 95 -16.40 -24.96 -6.83
CA LEU A 95 -17.09 -26.16 -6.34
C LEU A 95 -16.69 -27.36 -7.19
N GLY A 96 -16.06 -28.36 -6.55
CA GLY A 96 -15.74 -29.65 -7.16
C GLY A 96 -16.29 -30.80 -6.31
N ILE A 97 -16.96 -31.76 -6.94
CA ILE A 97 -17.36 -33.01 -6.31
C ILE A 97 -16.47 -34.11 -6.88
N THR A 98 -15.73 -34.80 -6.00
CA THR A 98 -15.00 -36.02 -6.36
C THR A 98 -15.82 -37.22 -5.86
N LYS A 99 -16.15 -38.15 -6.77
CA LYS A 99 -16.80 -39.42 -6.43
C LYS A 99 -15.83 -40.55 -6.77
N SER A 100 -15.51 -41.37 -5.77
CA SER A 100 -14.75 -42.63 -5.92
C SER A 100 -15.67 -43.78 -6.31
#